data_AF-A0A5D2UEQ1-F1
#
_entry.id   AF-A0A5D2UEQ1-F1
#
_cell.length_a   1.000
_cell.length_b   1.000
_cell.length_c   1.000
_cell.angle_alpha   90.00
_cell.angle_beta   90.00
_cell.angle_gamma   90.00
#
_symmetry.space_group_name_H-M   'P 1'
#
loop_
_entity.id
_entity.type
_entity.pdbx_description
1 polymer ?
#
loop_
_entity_poly.entity_id
_entity_poly.type
_entity_poly.pdbx_seq_one_letter_code
_entity_poly.pdbx_strand_id
1 'polypeptide(L)'
;MANYLHLSLFYLTAVGDCLKANYVLLLGFFKDQLQQHVRVHAMEAVMSCWDLEQSLQSLTGVSPGEGTGATMSDDEDEVVDNDHSLFDGSFDGIDSMGFGPLVPSETERSLMEHVRQELKHELKQGYKEKIVDVREEILRKRRAGKLPGDTTLILKAWWQSHSKWPYPTEEDKARLAQKTGLQLKQINNWFINQRKRNWHNTPSTSLKSKREK
;
A
#
# COMPACT_ATOMS: atom_id res chain seq x y z
N MET A 1 0.73 41.44 -59.41
CA MET A 1 0.16 41.41 -58.05
C MET A 1 -0.63 40.14 -57.77
N ALA A 2 -1.68 39.81 -58.54
CA ALA A 2 -2.53 38.63 -58.29
C ALA A 2 -1.77 37.28 -58.30
N ASN A 3 -0.83 37.09 -59.22
CA ASN A 3 -0.06 35.84 -59.30
C ASN A 3 0.86 35.62 -58.08
N TYR A 4 1.44 36.68 -57.52
CA TYR A 4 2.30 36.58 -56.34
C TYR A 4 1.54 36.18 -55.08
N LEU A 5 0.30 36.68 -54.92
CA LEU A 5 -0.58 36.28 -53.81
C LEU A 5 -1.02 34.82 -53.93
N HIS A 6 -1.33 34.35 -55.13
CA HIS A 6 -1.70 32.96 -55.38
C HIS A 6 -0.53 31.98 -55.12
N LEU A 7 0.68 32.32 -55.59
CA LEU A 7 1.91 31.56 -55.31
C LEU A 7 2.25 31.56 -53.81
N SER A 8 2.04 32.67 -53.11
CA SER A 8 2.26 32.77 -51.66
C SER A 8 1.27 31.93 -50.84
N LEU A 9 -0.03 31.96 -51.17
CA LEU A 9 -1.02 31.09 -50.52
C LEU A 9 -0.77 29.60 -50.79
N PHE A 10 -0.40 29.25 -52.01
CA PHE A 10 -0.06 27.87 -52.37
C PHE A 10 1.15 27.36 -51.57
N TYR A 11 2.21 28.18 -51.47
CA TYR A 11 3.40 27.83 -50.68
C TYR A 11 3.09 27.68 -49.19
N LEU A 12 2.29 28.58 -48.61
CA LEU A 12 1.91 28.53 -47.20
C LEU A 12 1.06 27.29 -46.88
N THR A 13 0.16 26.92 -47.79
CA THR A 13 -0.67 25.71 -47.68
C THR A 13 0.21 24.46 -47.78
N ALA A 14 1.11 24.39 -48.75
CA ALA A 14 2.03 23.27 -48.94
C ALA A 14 2.98 23.08 -47.74
N VAL A 15 3.50 24.16 -47.16
CA VAL A 15 4.31 24.11 -45.93
C VAL A 15 3.47 23.64 -44.75
N GLY A 16 2.24 24.12 -44.61
CA GLY A 16 1.31 23.69 -43.58
C GLY A 16 0.98 22.19 -43.64
N ASP A 17 0.79 21.65 -44.84
CA ASP A 17 0.49 20.23 -45.02
C ASP A 17 1.72 19.34 -44.82
N CYS A 18 2.92 19.81 -45.19
CA CYS A 18 4.18 19.15 -44.86
C CYS A 18 4.42 19.08 -43.34
N LEU A 19 4.14 20.17 -42.60
CA LEU A 19 4.25 20.19 -41.14
C LEU A 19 3.28 19.21 -40.48
N LYS A 20 2.02 19.15 -40.94
CA LYS A 20 1.04 18.17 -40.45
C LYS A 20 1.47 16.74 -40.73
N ALA A 21 1.97 16.45 -41.93
CA ALA A 21 2.46 15.12 -42.30
C ALA A 21 3.63 14.68 -41.41
N ASN A 22 4.62 15.56 -41.19
CA ASN A 22 5.74 15.29 -40.30
C ASN A 22 5.30 15.08 -38.84
N TYR A 23 4.34 15.87 -38.37
CA TYR A 23 3.76 15.72 -37.03
C TYR A 23 3.03 14.37 -36.86
N VAL A 24 2.26 13.95 -37.86
CA VAL A 24 1.58 12.64 -37.87
C VAL A 24 2.58 11.49 -37.85
N LEU A 25 3.67 11.57 -38.62
CA LEU A 25 4.72 10.55 -38.61
C LEU A 25 5.43 10.48 -37.24
N LEU A 26 5.73 11.63 -36.63
CA LEU A 26 6.33 11.70 -35.30
C LEU A 26 5.41 11.10 -34.21
N LEU A 27 4.12 11.40 -34.26
CA LEU A 27 3.13 10.81 -33.36
C LEU A 27 2.99 9.30 -33.57
N GLY A 28 3.03 8.84 -34.82
CA GLY A 28 3.04 7.41 -35.16
C GLY A 28 4.24 6.70 -34.53
N PHE A 29 5.44 7.25 -34.72
CA PHE A 29 6.66 6.72 -34.11
C PHE A 29 6.58 6.67 -32.58
N PHE A 30 6.11 7.74 -31.93
CA PHE A 30 6.00 7.78 -30.47
C PHE A 30 4.97 6.79 -29.93
N LYS A 31 3.83 6.63 -30.63
CA LYS A 31 2.82 5.61 -30.31
C LYS A 31 3.42 4.21 -30.38
N ASP A 32 4.16 3.89 -31.44
CA ASP A 32 4.75 2.57 -31.63
C ASP A 32 5.83 2.29 -30.58
N GLN A 33 6.67 3.28 -30.25
CA GLN A 33 7.63 3.23 -29.15
C GLN A 33 6.96 2.93 -27.81
N LEU A 34 5.89 3.66 -27.47
CA LEU A 34 5.17 3.48 -26.21
C LEU A 34 4.50 2.10 -26.15
N GLN A 35 3.87 1.67 -27.24
CA GLN A 35 3.28 0.33 -27.33
C GLN A 35 4.31 -0.77 -27.15
N GLN A 36 5.49 -0.64 -27.77
CA GLN A 36 6.56 -1.62 -27.63
C GLN A 36 7.10 -1.66 -26.19
N HIS A 37 7.32 -0.51 -25.57
CA HIS A 37 7.79 -0.42 -24.19
C HIS A 37 6.81 -1.08 -23.20
N VAL A 38 5.52 -0.79 -23.34
CA VAL A 38 4.48 -1.41 -22.50
C VAL A 38 4.42 -2.92 -22.73
N ARG A 39 4.49 -3.39 -23.98
CA ARG A 39 4.49 -4.83 -24.30
C ARG A 39 5.66 -5.56 -23.67
N VAL A 40 6.88 -5.03 -23.82
CA VAL A 40 8.10 -5.66 -23.28
C VAL A 40 8.05 -5.74 -21.77
N HIS A 41 7.78 -4.63 -21.08
CA HIS A 41 7.76 -4.65 -19.62
C HIS A 41 6.59 -5.43 -19.02
N ALA A 42 5.42 -5.43 -19.67
CA ALA A 42 4.33 -6.30 -19.25
C ALA A 42 4.72 -7.78 -19.39
N MET A 43 5.37 -8.15 -20.49
CA MET A 43 5.84 -9.52 -20.71
C MET A 43 6.93 -9.92 -19.71
N GLU A 44 7.93 -9.07 -19.47
CA GLU A 44 8.97 -9.29 -18.45
C GLU A 44 8.37 -9.44 -17.05
N ALA A 45 7.38 -8.62 -16.69
CA ALA A 45 6.67 -8.73 -15.42
C ALA A 45 5.92 -10.06 -15.31
N VAL A 46 5.20 -10.47 -16.36
CA VAL A 46 4.50 -11.77 -16.38
C VAL A 46 5.47 -12.94 -16.27
N MET A 47 6.58 -12.89 -17.01
CA MET A 47 7.62 -13.93 -16.95
C MET A 47 8.26 -14.02 -15.57
N SER A 48 8.63 -12.87 -14.98
CA SER A 48 9.20 -12.86 -13.62
C SER A 48 8.21 -13.34 -12.55
N CYS A 49 6.91 -13.03 -12.67
CA CYS A 49 5.88 -13.61 -11.80
C CYS A 49 5.81 -15.12 -11.95
N TRP A 50 5.84 -15.63 -13.19
CA TRP A 50 5.82 -17.07 -13.45
C TRP A 50 7.07 -17.77 -12.91
N ASP A 51 8.26 -17.18 -13.06
CA ASP A 51 9.51 -17.71 -12.50
C ASP A 51 9.48 -17.78 -10.96
N LEU A 52 8.93 -16.75 -10.32
CA LEU A 52 8.72 -16.73 -8.86
C LEU A 52 7.75 -17.82 -8.41
N GLU A 53 6.66 -18.01 -9.14
CA GLU A 53 5.66 -19.05 -8.87
C GLU A 53 6.25 -20.45 -9.00
N GLN A 54 7.02 -20.71 -10.07
CA GLN A 54 7.75 -21.97 -10.23
C GLN A 54 8.77 -22.20 -9.12
N SER A 55 9.50 -21.16 -8.72
CA SER A 55 10.46 -21.24 -7.61
C SER A 55 9.76 -21.59 -6.29
N LEU A 56 8.63 -20.95 -5.99
CA LEU A 56 7.78 -21.25 -4.83
C LEU A 56 7.25 -22.69 -4.86
N GLN A 57 6.78 -23.15 -6.01
CA GLN A 57 6.29 -24.51 -6.18
C GLN A 57 7.40 -25.55 -5.96
N SER A 58 8.62 -25.27 -6.43
CA SER A 58 9.79 -26.13 -6.20
C SER A 58 10.17 -26.24 -4.71
N LEU A 59 10.00 -25.17 -3.95
CA LEU A 59 10.34 -25.09 -2.52
C LEU A 59 9.27 -25.69 -1.62
N THR A 60 7.99 -25.54 -1.98
CA THR A 60 6.85 -25.90 -1.12
C THR A 60 6.17 -27.20 -1.53
N GLY A 61 6.34 -27.66 -2.77
CA GLY A 61 5.67 -28.86 -3.30
C GLY A 61 4.16 -28.71 -3.49
N VAL A 62 3.59 -27.53 -3.23
CA VAL A 62 2.14 -27.26 -3.35
C VAL A 62 1.85 -26.58 -4.68
N SER A 63 0.94 -27.15 -5.46
CA SER A 63 0.49 -26.56 -6.73
C SER A 63 -0.53 -25.42 -6.48
N PRO A 64 -0.41 -24.25 -7.13
CA PRO A 64 -1.30 -23.10 -6.91
C PRO A 64 -2.79 -23.30 -7.28
N GLY A 65 -3.18 -24.47 -7.78
CA GLY A 65 -4.51 -24.73 -8.34
C GLY A 65 -5.58 -25.27 -7.38
N GLU A 66 -5.23 -25.71 -6.17
CA GLU A 66 -6.16 -26.36 -5.24
C GLU A 66 -6.18 -25.65 -3.88
N GLY A 67 -6.66 -24.42 -3.88
CA GLY A 67 -7.10 -23.76 -2.65
C GLY A 67 -8.46 -24.32 -2.23
N THR A 68 -8.49 -25.47 -1.57
CA THR A 68 -9.63 -25.81 -0.71
C THR A 68 -9.72 -24.76 0.38
N GLY A 69 -10.77 -23.95 0.31
CA GLY A 69 -11.10 -22.97 1.33
C GLY A 69 -11.32 -23.66 2.67
N ALA A 70 -10.28 -23.74 3.48
CA ALA A 70 -10.41 -24.00 4.90
C ALA A 70 -10.79 -22.66 5.56
N THR A 71 -12.07 -22.33 5.50
CA THR A 71 -12.68 -21.44 6.51
C THR A 71 -12.54 -22.17 7.84
N MET A 72 -11.79 -21.58 8.77
CA MET A 72 -11.68 -22.06 10.15
C MET A 72 -13.09 -22.29 10.69
N SER A 73 -13.43 -23.53 11.08
CA SER A 73 -14.66 -23.78 11.83
C SER A 73 -14.55 -23.03 13.14
N ASP A 74 -15.56 -22.21 13.39
CA ASP A 74 -15.84 -21.59 14.67
C ASP A 74 -16.55 -22.67 15.48
N ASP A 75 -15.79 -23.52 16.15
CA ASP A 75 -16.34 -24.44 17.14
C ASP A 75 -16.52 -23.63 18.42
N GLU A 76 -17.75 -23.12 18.59
CA GLU A 76 -18.21 -22.56 19.86
C GLU A 76 -18.31 -23.71 20.87
N ASP A 77 -17.51 -23.62 21.94
CA ASP A 77 -17.57 -24.51 23.09
C ASP A 77 -18.94 -24.37 23.80
N GLU A 78 -19.93 -25.17 23.39
CA GLU A 78 -21.11 -25.50 24.20
C GLU A 78 -20.70 -26.51 25.28
N VAL A 79 -20.69 -26.03 26.51
CA VAL A 79 -20.65 -26.82 27.74
C VAL A 79 -21.89 -27.71 27.83
N VAL A 80 -21.73 -29.00 27.55
CA VAL A 80 -22.66 -30.04 27.99
C VAL A 80 -21.95 -31.03 28.90
N ASP A 81 -22.05 -30.71 30.18
CA ASP A 81 -21.97 -31.64 31.30
C ASP A 81 -23.00 -32.75 31.06
N ASN A 82 -22.57 -34.01 30.91
CA ASN A 82 -23.47 -35.16 31.03
C ASN A 82 -22.73 -36.40 31.53
N ASP A 83 -22.81 -36.56 32.84
CA ASP A 83 -22.98 -37.78 33.64
C ASP A 83 -22.66 -39.16 33.01
N HIS A 84 -21.78 -39.88 33.71
CA HIS A 84 -21.86 -41.30 34.06
C HIS A 84 -22.81 -42.22 33.26
N SER A 85 -22.26 -43.09 32.39
CA SER A 85 -22.73 -44.50 32.29
C SER A 85 -21.85 -45.40 31.41
N LEU A 86 -21.45 -46.53 32.01
CA LEU A 86 -21.36 -47.90 31.48
C LEU A 86 -20.99 -48.14 29.99
N PHE A 87 -19.84 -48.78 29.78
CA PHE A 87 -19.71 -49.82 28.75
C PHE A 87 -19.00 -51.04 29.35
N ASP A 88 -19.81 -52.04 29.71
CA ASP A 88 -19.43 -53.41 30.01
C ASP A 88 -19.39 -54.20 28.69
N GLY A 89 -18.38 -55.05 28.52
CA GLY A 89 -18.20 -55.82 27.29
C GLY A 89 -16.92 -56.63 27.22
N SER A 90 -16.73 -57.57 28.16
CA SER A 90 -16.13 -58.90 27.94
C SER A 90 -14.87 -59.01 27.07
N PHE A 91 -13.70 -59.18 27.71
CA PHE A 91 -12.60 -59.96 27.14
C PHE A 91 -11.91 -60.78 28.24
N ASP A 92 -12.30 -62.05 28.33
CA ASP A 92 -11.60 -63.06 29.12
C ASP A 92 -10.18 -63.27 28.59
N GLY A 93 -9.23 -63.30 29.54
CA GLY A 93 -8.00 -64.09 29.45
C GLY A 93 -7.00 -63.69 28.36
N ILE A 94 -6.00 -62.88 28.73
CA ILE A 94 -4.62 -63.19 28.36
C ILE A 94 -3.64 -62.52 29.32
N ASP A 95 -2.89 -63.36 30.03
CA ASP A 95 -1.64 -62.98 30.68
C ASP A 95 -0.67 -62.51 29.59
N SER A 96 -0.44 -61.21 29.52
CA SER A 96 0.71 -60.65 28.83
C SER A 96 1.14 -59.41 29.59
N MET A 97 2.30 -59.48 30.24
CA MET A 97 3.00 -58.35 30.86
C MET A 97 3.38 -57.32 29.78
N GLY A 98 2.38 -56.68 29.22
CA GLY A 98 2.49 -55.65 28.20
C GLY A 98 2.48 -54.30 28.89
N PHE A 99 3.66 -53.72 29.05
CA PHE A 99 3.81 -52.28 29.10
C PHE A 99 3.20 -51.73 27.78
N GLY A 100 1.92 -51.41 27.80
CA GLY A 100 1.23 -50.71 26.72
C GLY A 100 1.82 -49.31 26.53
N PRO A 101 1.55 -48.62 25.40
CA PRO A 101 2.11 -47.30 25.13
C PRO A 101 1.90 -46.41 26.33
N LEU A 102 2.99 -45.91 26.92
CA LEU A 102 3.00 -45.14 28.15
C LEU A 102 2.08 -43.92 27.99
N VAL A 103 0.83 -44.07 28.41
CA VAL A 103 -0.13 -42.98 28.50
C VAL A 103 0.35 -42.12 29.67
N PRO A 104 0.74 -40.86 29.44
CA PRO A 104 1.23 -40.00 30.50
C PRO A 104 0.21 -39.92 31.64
N SER A 105 0.68 -40.05 32.87
CA SER A 105 -0.13 -39.90 34.07
C SER A 105 -0.92 -38.59 34.05
N GLU A 106 -2.05 -38.52 34.74
CA GLU A 106 -2.88 -37.30 34.79
C GLU A 106 -2.07 -36.06 35.23
N THR A 107 -1.08 -36.26 36.10
CA THR A 107 -0.14 -35.24 36.53
C THR A 107 0.79 -34.78 35.39
N GLU A 108 1.30 -35.71 34.57
CA GLU A 108 2.10 -35.39 33.38
C GLU A 108 1.27 -34.67 32.31
N ARG A 109 0.00 -35.06 32.14
CA ARG A 109 -0.92 -34.35 31.23
C ARG A 109 -1.20 -32.93 31.67
N SER A 110 -1.51 -32.73 32.95
CA SER A 110 -1.73 -31.39 33.52
C SER A 110 -0.48 -30.52 33.38
N LEU A 111 0.71 -31.10 33.58
CA LEU A 111 1.97 -30.38 33.41
C LEU A 111 2.19 -29.96 31.96
N MET A 112 1.94 -30.85 31.01
CA MET A 112 2.07 -30.54 29.58
C MET A 112 1.07 -29.45 29.13
N GLU A 113 -0.17 -29.48 29.62
CA GLU A 113 -1.16 -28.44 29.28
C GLU A 113 -0.78 -27.09 29.90
N HIS A 114 -0.25 -27.08 31.13
CA HIS A 114 0.22 -25.85 31.76
C HIS A 114 1.39 -25.23 30.99
N VAL A 115 2.38 -26.04 30.59
CA VAL A 115 3.51 -25.60 29.75
C VAL A 115 3.03 -25.09 28.38
N ARG A 116 2.03 -25.76 27.79
CA ARG A 116 1.44 -25.33 26.51
C ARG A 116 0.76 -23.96 26.63
N GLN A 117 0.03 -23.73 27.72
CA GLN A 117 -0.63 -22.45 27.99
C GLN A 117 0.37 -21.34 28.26
N GLU A 118 1.43 -21.63 29.00
CA GLU A 118 2.51 -20.68 29.30
C GLU A 118 3.24 -20.25 28.02
N LEU A 119 3.64 -21.19 27.17
CA LEU A 119 4.24 -20.91 25.86
C LEU A 119 3.29 -20.12 24.95
N LYS A 120 2.00 -20.47 24.92
CA LYS A 120 0.98 -19.73 24.15
C LYS A 120 0.85 -18.30 24.64
N HIS A 121 0.91 -18.09 25.95
CA HIS A 121 0.83 -16.76 26.56
C HIS A 121 2.10 -15.95 26.25
N GLU A 122 3.29 -16.50 26.46
CA GLU A 122 4.56 -15.84 26.13
C GLU A 122 4.63 -15.45 24.66
N LEU A 123 4.26 -16.35 23.76
CA LEU A 123 4.27 -16.09 22.32
C LEU A 123 3.31 -14.95 21.97
N LYS A 124 2.07 -14.98 22.50
CA LYS A 124 1.09 -13.91 22.28
C LYS A 124 1.57 -12.56 22.82
N GLN A 125 2.16 -12.54 24.01
CA GLN A 125 2.70 -11.31 24.61
C GLN A 125 3.87 -10.77 23.80
N GLY A 126 4.85 -11.62 23.45
CA GLY A 126 6.02 -11.22 22.66
C GLY A 126 5.65 -10.69 21.27
N TYR A 127 4.63 -11.24 20.61
CA TYR A 127 4.13 -10.68 19.35
C TYR A 127 3.38 -9.36 19.55
N LYS A 128 2.57 -9.25 20.61
CA LYS A 128 1.83 -8.02 20.92
C LYS A 128 2.78 -6.85 21.17
N GLU A 129 3.86 -7.05 21.91
CA GLU A 129 4.91 -6.05 22.14
C GLU A 129 5.58 -5.63 20.83
N LYS A 130 6.03 -6.60 20.01
CA LYS A 130 6.63 -6.33 18.70
C LYS A 130 5.69 -5.55 17.77
N ILE A 131 4.39 -5.83 17.80
CA ILE A 131 3.39 -5.09 17.01
C ILE A 131 3.30 -3.63 17.46
N VAL A 132 3.34 -3.37 18.77
CA VAL A 132 3.33 -2.00 19.31
C VAL A 132 4.58 -1.24 18.88
N ASP A 133 5.76 -1.86 18.96
CA ASP A 133 7.02 -1.25 18.53
C ASP A 133 7.02 -0.91 17.04
N VAL A 134 6.58 -1.86 16.20
CA VAL A 134 6.45 -1.63 14.75
C VAL A 134 5.45 -0.50 14.47
N ARG A 135 4.33 -0.47 15.18
CA ARG A 135 3.32 0.59 15.04
C ARG A 135 3.88 1.96 15.43
N GLU A 136 4.59 2.07 16.54
CA GLU A 136 5.22 3.31 16.96
C GLU A 136 6.31 3.75 15.99
N GLU A 137 7.11 2.82 15.46
CA GLU A 137 8.13 3.13 14.46
C GLU A 137 7.50 3.65 13.16
N ILE A 138 6.40 3.05 12.70
CA ILE A 138 5.61 3.55 11.56
C ILE A 138 5.08 4.95 11.84
N LEU A 139 4.52 5.18 13.04
CA LEU A 139 3.99 6.50 13.43
C LEU A 139 5.10 7.55 13.54
N ARG A 140 6.28 7.19 14.05
CA ARG A 140 7.46 8.03 14.13
C ARG A 140 7.94 8.43 12.73
N LYS A 141 8.10 7.47 11.82
CA LYS A 141 8.43 7.73 10.41
C LYS A 141 7.38 8.62 9.73
N ARG A 142 6.09 8.43 10.04
CA ARG A 142 4.99 9.28 9.52
C ARG A 142 5.03 10.70 10.08
N ARG A 143 5.44 10.89 11.34
CA ARG A 143 5.57 12.20 12.01
C ARG A 143 6.84 12.95 11.57
N ALA A 144 7.95 12.24 11.32
CA ALA A 144 9.24 12.80 10.94
C ALA A 144 9.22 13.62 9.63
N GLY A 145 8.20 13.46 8.78
CA GLY A 145 8.02 14.24 7.55
C GLY A 145 7.18 15.51 7.69
N LYS A 146 6.63 15.82 8.87
CA LYS A 146 5.80 17.03 9.09
C LYS A 146 6.67 18.16 9.64
N LEU A 147 6.53 19.34 9.04
CA LEU A 147 7.17 20.55 9.56
C LEU A 147 6.53 20.96 10.91
N PRO A 148 7.29 21.52 11.85
CA PRO A 148 6.76 22.03 13.12
C PRO A 148 5.60 23.00 12.88
N GLY A 149 4.53 22.89 13.67
CA GLY A 149 3.29 23.68 13.47
C GLY A 149 3.55 25.17 13.33
N ASP A 150 4.42 25.73 14.18
CA ASP A 150 4.77 27.16 14.20
C ASP A 150 5.44 27.62 12.91
N THR A 151 6.35 26.81 12.35
CA THR A 151 7.00 27.10 11.06
C THR A 151 6.00 27.12 9.91
N THR A 152 4.97 26.27 9.97
CA THR A 152 3.95 26.22 8.92
C THR A 152 3.04 27.45 8.91
N LEU A 153 2.89 28.17 10.03
CA LEU A 153 2.12 29.43 10.08
C LEU A 153 2.78 30.50 9.21
N ILE A 154 4.10 30.63 9.31
CA ILE A 154 4.89 31.60 8.53
C ILE A 154 4.78 31.28 7.02
N LEU A 155 4.93 30.01 6.65
CA LEU A 155 4.80 29.57 5.25
C LEU A 155 3.37 29.79 4.72
N LYS A 156 2.34 29.55 5.54
CA LYS A 156 0.94 29.81 5.19
C LYS A 156 0.63 31.30 5.02
N ALA A 157 1.20 32.17 5.86
CA ALA A 157 1.02 33.62 5.74
C ALA A 157 1.59 34.15 4.41
N TRP A 158 2.78 33.67 4.03
CA TRP A 158 3.35 33.99 2.71
C TRP A 158 2.48 33.44 1.58
N TRP A 159 2.00 32.19 1.70
CA TRP A 159 1.11 31.58 0.71
C TRP A 159 -0.18 32.39 0.48
N GLN A 160 -0.83 32.84 1.55
CA GLN A 160 -2.07 33.60 1.47
C GLN A 160 -1.86 34.96 0.77
N SER A 161 -0.76 35.65 1.07
CA SER A 161 -0.40 36.91 0.41
C SER A 161 -0.04 36.73 -1.07
N HIS A 162 0.44 35.55 -1.47
CA HIS A 162 0.83 35.22 -2.85
C HIS A 162 -0.09 34.18 -3.50
N SER A 163 -1.37 34.15 -3.11
CA SER A 163 -2.31 33.11 -3.52
C SER A 163 -2.57 33.03 -5.03
N LYS A 164 -2.46 34.17 -5.73
CA LYS A 164 -2.62 34.26 -7.20
C LYS A 164 -1.47 33.63 -7.97
N TRP A 165 -0.24 33.78 -7.47
CA TRP A 165 0.99 33.26 -8.08
C TRP A 165 1.94 32.73 -6.99
N PRO A 166 1.69 31.51 -6.46
CA PRO A 166 2.40 30.97 -5.31
C PRO A 166 3.76 30.34 -5.70
N TYR A 167 4.63 31.17 -6.30
CA TYR A 167 5.99 30.84 -6.70
C TYR A 167 6.96 31.78 -5.99
N PRO A 168 7.47 31.42 -4.80
CA PRO A 168 8.43 32.24 -4.08
C PRO A 168 9.73 32.36 -4.87
N THR A 169 10.27 33.57 -4.93
CA THR A 169 11.60 33.83 -5.50
C THR A 169 12.70 33.22 -4.63
N GLU A 170 13.94 33.15 -5.12
CA GLU A 170 15.08 32.67 -4.32
C GLU A 170 15.29 33.54 -3.06
N GLU A 171 15.05 34.85 -3.16
CA GLU A 171 15.12 35.76 -2.02
C GLU A 171 13.99 35.51 -1.00
N ASP A 172 12.75 35.25 -1.46
CA ASP A 172 11.65 34.87 -0.59
C ASP A 172 11.94 33.57 0.16
N LYS A 173 12.47 32.57 -0.55
CA LYS A 173 12.84 31.29 0.07
C LYS A 173 13.94 31.46 1.11
N ALA A 174 14.95 32.30 0.84
CA ALA A 174 16.00 32.62 1.81
C ALA A 174 15.45 33.30 3.06
N ARG A 175 14.55 34.28 2.90
CA ARG A 175 13.88 34.96 4.03
C ARG A 175 13.00 34.01 4.83
N LEU A 176 12.28 33.10 4.16
CA LEU A 176 11.47 32.08 4.83
C LEU A 176 12.35 31.07 5.57
N ALA A 177 13.48 30.66 4.99
CA ALA A 177 14.47 29.80 5.66
C ALA A 177 15.01 30.44 6.92
N GLN A 178 15.39 31.72 6.85
CA GLN A 178 15.89 32.48 8.00
C GLN A 178 14.83 32.59 9.11
N LYS A 179 13.58 32.87 8.77
CA LYS A 179 12.49 33.04 9.75
C LYS A 179 12.01 31.73 10.37
N THR A 180 12.04 30.64 9.62
CA THR A 180 11.51 29.33 10.05
C THR A 180 12.59 28.38 10.58
N GLY A 181 13.87 28.67 10.32
CA GLY A 181 14.99 27.76 10.59
C GLY A 181 14.98 26.50 9.71
N LEU A 182 14.13 26.45 8.69
CA LEU A 182 14.01 25.29 7.80
C LEU A 182 15.03 25.34 6.68
N GLN A 183 15.46 24.16 6.25
CA GLN A 183 16.31 24.04 5.07
C GLN A 183 15.54 24.44 3.80
N LEU A 184 16.25 25.04 2.84
CA LEU A 184 15.69 25.46 1.56
C LEU A 184 14.93 24.33 0.84
N LYS A 185 15.44 23.09 0.92
CA LYS A 185 14.79 21.89 0.36
C LYS A 185 13.43 21.62 1.00
N GLN A 186 13.30 21.78 2.32
CA GLN A 186 12.04 21.60 3.05
C GLN A 186 11.01 22.64 2.64
N ILE A 187 11.44 23.89 2.46
CA ILE A 187 10.59 24.99 1.98
C ILE A 187 10.11 24.72 0.55
N ASN A 188 11.03 24.33 -0.35
CA ASN A 188 10.68 23.97 -1.74
C ASN A 188 9.64 22.84 -1.79
N ASN A 189 9.89 21.75 -1.05
CA ASN A 189 8.97 20.62 -0.98
C ASN A 189 7.60 21.01 -0.41
N TRP A 190 7.59 21.89 0.59
CA TRP A 190 6.35 22.40 1.16
C TRP A 190 5.54 23.17 0.12
N PHE A 191 6.14 24.11 -0.61
CA PHE A 191 5.44 24.90 -1.64
C PHE A 191 4.96 24.05 -2.82
N ILE A 192 5.73 23.05 -3.24
CA ILE A 192 5.32 22.08 -4.27
C ILE A 192 4.08 21.32 -3.81
N ASN A 193 4.12 20.74 -2.60
CA ASN A 193 2.99 20.00 -2.04
C ASN A 193 1.78 20.90 -1.78
N GLN A 194 2.00 22.14 -1.35
CA GLN A 194 0.95 23.11 -1.10
C GLN A 194 0.24 23.49 -2.41
N ARG A 195 0.96 23.72 -3.51
CA ARG A 195 0.36 23.90 -4.85
C ARG A 195 -0.47 22.70 -5.28
N LYS A 196 0.07 21.48 -5.17
CA LYS A 196 -0.67 20.25 -5.51
C LYS A 196 -2.02 20.14 -4.77
N ARG A 197 -2.06 20.53 -3.49
CA ARG A 197 -3.29 20.49 -2.67
C ARG A 197 -4.31 21.57 -3.03
N ASN A 198 -3.87 22.73 -3.52
CA ASN A 198 -4.74 23.89 -3.74
C ASN A 198 -5.12 24.10 -5.23
N TRP A 199 -4.39 23.51 -6.18
CA TRP A 199 -4.65 23.69 -7.61
C TRP A 199 -5.95 23.00 -8.10
N HIS A 200 -6.38 21.92 -7.45
CA HIS A 200 -7.59 21.18 -7.81
C HIS A 200 -8.82 21.52 -6.95
N ASN A 201 -8.68 22.46 -6.01
CA ASN A 201 -9.71 22.77 -5.03
C ASN A 201 -10.14 24.24 -5.12
N THR A 202 -10.49 24.67 -6.33
CA THR A 202 -11.35 25.84 -6.50
C THR A 202 -12.77 25.40 -6.13
N PRO A 203 -13.36 25.87 -5.02
CA PRO A 203 -14.77 25.65 -4.79
C PRO A 203 -15.52 26.50 -5.82
N SER A 204 -16.18 25.85 -6.78
CA SER A 204 -17.33 26.49 -7.39
C SER A 204 -18.28 26.83 -6.25
N THR A 205 -18.60 28.10 -6.14
CA THR A 205 -19.66 28.60 -5.27
C THR A 205 -20.95 27.87 -5.63
N SER A 206 -21.34 26.87 -4.85
CA SER A 206 -22.70 26.29 -4.92
C SER A 206 -23.29 26.26 -3.52
N LEU A 207 -24.28 27.13 -3.37
CA LEU A 207 -25.09 27.47 -2.23
C LEU A 207 -25.52 26.23 -1.42
N LYS A 208 -25.24 26.23 -0.11
CA LYS A 208 -25.97 25.40 0.86
C LYS A 208 -27.42 25.90 0.92
N SER A 209 -28.34 25.24 0.22
CA SER A 209 -29.77 25.38 0.54
C SER A 209 -30.07 24.52 1.76
N LYS A 210 -30.16 25.21 2.91
CA LYS A 210 -30.87 24.76 4.11
C LYS A 210 -32.30 24.37 3.71
N ARG A 211 -32.67 23.10 3.86
CA ARG A 211 -34.08 22.68 3.88
C ARG A 211 -34.42 22.25 5.29
N GLU A 212 -34.92 23.21 6.05
CA GLU A 212 -35.80 22.97 7.20
C GLU A 212 -37.20 22.58 6.69
N LYS A 213 -37.87 21.79 7.53
CA LYS A 213 -39.21 21.19 7.43
C LYS A 213 -39.28 19.88 6.65
#